data_AF-A0A660VE77-F1
#
_entry.id   AF-A0A660VE77-F1
#
_cell.length_a   1.000
_cell.length_b   1.000
_cell.length_c   1.000
_cell.angle_alpha   90.00
_cell.angle_beta   90.00
_cell.angle_gamma   90.00
#
_symmetry.space_group_name_H-M   'P 1'
#
loop_
_entity.id
_entity.type
_entity.pdbx_description
1 polymer ?
#
loop_
_entity_poly.entity_id
_entity_poly.type
_entity_poly.pdbx_seq_one_letter_code
_entity_poly.pdbx_strand_id
1 'polypeptide(L)'
;MLRLLVTGRAGCGKTTLLSRVALHFPNLVAGFLTHEVRRGSKRFGFSITPLSQYDGTVPPHKLHSTLFASVDTPSPVRVGKYGVDVSAFEKVALPELENALSSDRPLVVIDEIGKMELASATFVELLKECIKADKVFMASIHAYRHPVSDELKKREDVLVWHLTVANREEMFERVLDLVCGGLGLTVRPVGVLRTTWQQKDDAPRQPSPPPANITILPPYLPAAEQLEKGQKIEVVWFAHLAQRKTVVDSRERKECGVFSLRTVNRPNRLGISDATILENALPVIKIDRCDAVDKTLVADIKPALKEQR
;
A
#
# COMPACT_ATOMS: atom_id res chain seq x y z
N MET A 1 -0.41 -8.82 13.67
CA MET A 1 -0.72 -8.14 12.40
C MET A 1 -0.76 -6.63 12.59
N LEU A 2 -0.58 -5.85 11.52
CA LEU A 2 -0.64 -4.39 11.56
C LEU A 2 -2.05 -3.91 11.95
N ARG A 3 -2.14 -3.00 12.91
CA ARG A 3 -3.37 -2.31 13.31
C ARG A 3 -3.12 -0.81 13.33
N LEU A 4 -3.76 -0.10 12.41
CA LEU A 4 -3.55 1.34 12.19
C LEU A 4 -4.86 2.09 12.37
N LEU A 5 -4.85 3.11 13.22
CA LEU A 5 -5.90 4.11 13.32
C LEU A 5 -5.39 5.45 12.81
N VAL A 6 -6.14 6.05 11.89
CA VAL A 6 -5.88 7.41 11.39
C VAL A 6 -6.84 8.39 12.06
N THR A 7 -6.31 9.41 12.73
CA THR A 7 -7.11 10.48 13.31
C THR A 7 -6.71 11.85 12.75
N GLY A 8 -7.56 12.85 12.90
CA GLY A 8 -7.31 14.18 12.36
C GLY A 8 -8.57 15.03 12.32
N ARG A 9 -8.40 16.34 12.13
CA ARG A 9 -9.52 17.29 12.03
C ARG A 9 -10.48 16.91 10.88
N ALA A 10 -11.73 17.35 10.96
CA ALA A 10 -12.67 17.19 9.85
C ALA A 10 -12.10 17.84 8.58
N GLY A 11 -12.27 17.20 7.42
CA GLY A 11 -11.77 17.70 6.14
C GLY A 11 -10.26 17.55 5.88
N CYS A 12 -9.47 16.92 6.78
CA CYS A 12 -8.04 16.70 6.52
C CYS A 12 -7.73 15.60 5.49
N GLY A 13 -8.74 14.85 5.03
CA GLY A 13 -8.61 13.84 3.98
C GLY A 13 -8.49 12.39 4.45
N LYS A 14 -9.00 12.03 5.64
CA LYS A 14 -8.96 10.64 6.18
C LYS A 14 -9.60 9.63 5.23
N THR A 15 -10.86 9.87 4.84
CA THR A 15 -11.57 9.07 3.84
C THR A 15 -10.79 8.94 2.54
N THR A 16 -10.18 10.03 2.07
CA THR A 16 -9.35 10.03 0.86
C THR A 16 -8.12 9.15 1.04
N LEU A 17 -7.45 9.21 2.19
CA LEU A 17 -6.30 8.37 2.51
C LEU A 17 -6.70 6.88 2.50
N LEU A 18 -7.74 6.50 3.25
CA LEU A 18 -8.21 5.11 3.31
C LEU A 18 -8.67 4.60 1.94
N SER A 19 -9.43 5.41 1.20
CA SER A 19 -9.88 5.07 -0.16
C SER A 19 -8.71 4.89 -1.12
N ARG A 20 -7.69 5.75 -1.07
CA ARG A 20 -6.48 5.62 -1.89
C ARG A 20 -5.70 4.36 -1.53
N VAL A 21 -5.60 3.99 -0.25
CA VAL A 21 -4.94 2.75 0.18
C VAL A 21 -5.72 1.54 -0.32
N ALA A 22 -7.04 1.50 -0.11
CA ALA A 22 -7.90 0.41 -0.56
C ALA A 22 -7.80 0.17 -2.08
N LEU A 23 -7.62 1.24 -2.88
CA LEU A 23 -7.41 1.18 -4.33
C LEU A 23 -6.27 0.24 -4.76
N HIS A 24 -5.26 0.03 -3.91
CA HIS A 24 -4.11 -0.83 -4.23
C HIS A 24 -4.36 -2.32 -3.99
N PHE A 25 -5.51 -2.69 -3.40
CA PHE A 25 -5.76 -4.06 -2.93
C PHE A 25 -7.10 -4.61 -3.44
N PRO A 26 -7.36 -4.58 -4.77
CA PRO A 26 -8.57 -5.18 -5.33
C PRO A 26 -8.66 -6.66 -4.96
N ASN A 27 -9.87 -7.13 -4.65
CA ASN A 27 -10.20 -8.48 -4.18
C ASN A 27 -9.59 -8.90 -2.82
N LEU A 28 -8.70 -8.09 -2.23
CA LEU A 28 -8.02 -8.38 -0.97
C LEU A 28 -8.55 -7.57 0.22
N VAL A 29 -9.40 -6.57 -0.04
CA VAL A 29 -9.95 -5.66 0.97
C VAL A 29 -11.42 -5.96 1.27
N ALA A 30 -11.77 -5.90 2.56
CA ALA A 30 -13.13 -5.90 3.06
C ALA A 30 -13.33 -4.72 4.03
N GLY A 31 -14.58 -4.52 4.47
CA GLY A 31 -14.97 -3.38 5.29
C GLY A 31 -15.65 -2.29 4.44
N PHE A 32 -15.66 -1.06 4.91
CA PHE A 32 -16.40 0.00 4.22
C PHE A 32 -15.72 1.37 4.28
N LEU A 33 -16.12 2.21 3.34
CA LEU A 33 -15.86 3.64 3.34
C LEU A 33 -17.14 4.41 3.65
N THR A 34 -17.00 5.60 4.22
CA THR A 34 -18.10 6.55 4.37
C THR A 34 -17.85 7.77 3.48
N HIS A 35 -18.93 8.40 3.00
CA HIS A 35 -18.83 9.57 2.13
C HIS A 35 -19.81 10.66 2.55
N GLU A 36 -19.36 11.91 2.52
CA GLU A 36 -20.25 13.06 2.65
C GLU A 36 -21.09 13.22 1.37
N VAL A 37 -22.42 13.12 1.51
CA VAL A 37 -23.35 13.44 0.44
C VAL A 37 -23.66 14.94 0.48
N ARG A 38 -23.42 15.63 -0.63
CA ARG A 38 -23.63 17.09 -0.76
C ARG A 38 -24.71 17.41 -1.79
N ARG A 39 -25.53 18.43 -1.51
CA ARG A 39 -26.46 19.07 -2.46
C ARG A 39 -25.97 20.52 -2.65
N GLY A 40 -25.32 20.80 -3.78
CA GLY A 40 -24.57 22.05 -3.97
C GLY A 40 -23.42 22.18 -2.96
N SER A 41 -23.29 23.34 -2.33
CA SER A 41 -22.26 23.59 -1.29
C SER A 41 -22.62 23.03 0.09
N LYS A 42 -23.87 22.60 0.32
CA LYS A 42 -24.34 22.15 1.63
C LYS A 42 -24.24 20.63 1.76
N ARG A 43 -23.62 20.18 2.85
CA ARG A 43 -23.64 18.75 3.23
C ARG A 43 -25.05 18.33 3.62
N PHE A 44 -25.60 17.41 2.83
CA PHE A 44 -26.94 16.87 2.93
C PHE A 44 -27.00 15.64 3.85
N GLY A 45 -26.01 14.76 3.78
CA GLY A 45 -26.00 13.51 4.54
C GLY A 45 -24.70 12.73 4.41
N PHE A 46 -24.77 11.45 4.73
CA PHE A 46 -23.65 10.51 4.72
C PHE A 46 -24.09 9.17 4.15
N SER A 47 -23.26 8.59 3.29
CA SER A 47 -23.45 7.26 2.75
C SER A 47 -22.32 6.31 3.13
N ILE A 48 -22.62 5.02 3.11
CA ILE A 48 -21.69 3.92 3.37
C ILE A 48 -21.51 3.09 2.09
N THR A 49 -20.27 2.69 1.82
CA THR A 49 -19.85 1.94 0.62
C THR A 49 -19.09 0.68 1.05
N PRO A 50 -19.61 -0.53 0.81
CA PRO A 50 -18.89 -1.77 1.11
C PRO A 50 -17.71 -1.99 0.14
N LEU A 51 -16.62 -2.58 0.63
CA LEU A 51 -15.39 -2.82 -0.11
C LEU A 51 -15.21 -4.28 -0.55
N SER A 52 -15.97 -5.23 0.01
CA SER A 52 -15.97 -6.64 -0.40
C SER A 52 -16.19 -6.87 -1.90
N GLN A 53 -16.86 -5.96 -2.59
CA GLN A 53 -17.11 -6.04 -4.04
C GLN A 53 -16.04 -5.31 -4.89
N TYR A 54 -15.02 -4.73 -4.27
CA TYR A 54 -13.99 -3.97 -4.98
C TYR A 54 -13.02 -4.89 -5.72
N ASP A 55 -13.09 -4.90 -7.05
CA ASP A 55 -12.30 -5.76 -7.95
C ASP A 55 -11.19 -5.01 -8.72
N GLY A 56 -11.10 -3.68 -8.55
CA GLY A 56 -10.12 -2.84 -9.24
C GLY A 56 -10.62 -2.13 -10.50
N THR A 57 -11.83 -2.43 -10.97
CA THR A 57 -12.37 -1.88 -12.23
C THR A 57 -12.75 -0.41 -12.14
N VAL A 58 -13.27 0.03 -10.99
CA VAL A 58 -13.59 1.43 -10.71
C VAL A 58 -13.04 1.84 -9.34
N PRO A 59 -12.65 3.11 -9.13
CA PRO A 59 -12.21 3.57 -7.82
C PRO A 59 -13.25 3.28 -6.71
N PRO A 60 -12.82 2.94 -5.48
CA PRO A 60 -13.75 2.55 -4.40
C PRO A 60 -14.88 3.56 -4.13
N HIS A 61 -14.63 4.87 -4.28
CA HIS A 61 -15.63 5.92 -4.09
C HIS A 61 -16.74 5.95 -5.17
N LYS A 62 -16.60 5.19 -6.25
CA LYS A 62 -17.62 5.03 -7.30
C LYS A 62 -18.47 3.77 -7.14
N LEU A 63 -18.17 2.93 -6.15
CA LEU A 63 -18.99 1.77 -5.84
C LEU A 63 -20.36 2.21 -5.32
N HIS A 64 -21.33 1.28 -5.39
CA HIS A 64 -22.67 1.52 -4.86
C HIS A 64 -22.59 1.91 -3.38
N SER A 65 -23.28 2.99 -3.00
CA SER A 65 -23.34 3.48 -1.63
C SER A 65 -24.78 3.66 -1.15
N THR A 66 -25.00 3.42 0.14
CA THR A 66 -26.31 3.53 0.78
C THR A 66 -26.32 4.74 1.72
N LEU A 67 -27.30 5.63 1.58
CA LEU A 67 -27.49 6.75 2.50
C LEU A 67 -27.95 6.22 3.86
N PHE A 68 -27.24 6.56 4.94
CA PHE A 68 -27.60 6.13 6.30
C PHE A 68 -27.78 7.30 7.28
N ALA A 69 -27.44 8.53 6.90
CA ALA A 69 -27.76 9.70 7.69
C ALA A 69 -28.03 10.90 6.79
N SER A 70 -29.04 11.73 7.12
CA SER A 70 -29.31 12.95 6.38
C SER A 70 -30.03 14.00 7.23
N VAL A 71 -30.15 15.22 6.71
CA VAL A 71 -30.94 16.29 7.34
C VAL A 71 -32.44 15.98 7.37
N ASP A 72 -32.92 15.16 6.43
CA ASP A 72 -34.33 14.84 6.25
C ASP A 72 -34.71 13.50 6.89
N THR A 73 -33.74 12.69 7.31
CA THR A 73 -33.96 11.39 7.95
C THR A 73 -34.63 11.59 9.31
N PRO A 74 -35.90 11.16 9.50
CA PRO A 74 -36.54 11.21 10.81
C PRO A 74 -35.95 10.09 11.67
N SER A 75 -35.20 10.46 12.71
CA SER A 75 -34.59 9.48 13.61
C SER A 75 -34.45 10.02 15.02
N PRO A 76 -34.70 9.18 16.06
CA PRO A 76 -34.40 9.53 17.44
C PRO A 76 -32.89 9.63 17.70
N VAL A 77 -32.05 8.97 16.89
CA VAL A 77 -30.59 9.07 16.95
C VAL A 77 -30.15 10.24 16.07
N ARG A 78 -29.56 11.27 16.68
CA ARG A 78 -29.10 12.46 15.96
C ARG A 78 -27.66 12.82 16.28
N VAL A 79 -26.94 13.29 15.26
CA VAL A 79 -25.61 13.88 15.39
C VAL A 79 -25.63 15.26 14.72
N GLY A 80 -25.70 16.30 15.55
CA GLY A 80 -25.97 17.65 15.06
C GLY A 80 -27.34 17.73 14.39
N LYS A 81 -27.40 18.23 13.15
CA LYS A 81 -28.66 18.33 12.38
C LYS A 81 -29.09 17.03 11.69
N TYR A 82 -28.21 16.03 11.62
CA TYR A 82 -28.46 14.80 10.85
C TYR A 82 -29.16 13.76 11.71
N GLY A 83 -30.28 13.22 11.21
CA GLY A 83 -30.85 11.99 11.73
C GLY A 83 -30.11 10.78 11.17
N VAL A 84 -29.82 9.81 12.04
CA VAL A 84 -29.07 8.60 11.69
C VAL A 84 -30.05 7.42 11.59
N ASP A 85 -30.15 6.82 10.41
CA ASP A 85 -30.85 5.56 10.20
C ASP A 85 -29.89 4.40 10.52
N VAL A 86 -29.89 3.99 11.79
CA VAL A 86 -29.03 2.91 12.27
C VAL A 86 -29.32 1.60 11.54
N SER A 87 -30.58 1.32 11.17
CA SER A 87 -30.93 0.10 10.43
C SER A 87 -30.37 0.12 9.01
N ALA A 88 -30.45 1.25 8.30
CA ALA A 88 -29.85 1.38 6.97
C ALA A 88 -28.32 1.21 7.01
N PHE A 89 -27.65 1.74 8.03
CA PHE A 89 -26.23 1.50 8.26
C PHE A 89 -25.94 0.01 8.51
N GLU A 90 -26.66 -0.61 9.44
CA GLU A 90 -26.45 -2.01 9.84
C GLU A 90 -26.63 -3.00 8.69
N LYS A 91 -27.61 -2.75 7.80
CA LYS A 91 -27.84 -3.58 6.60
C LYS A 91 -26.65 -3.67 5.65
N VAL A 92 -25.71 -2.73 5.73
CA VAL A 92 -24.48 -2.72 4.92
C VAL A 92 -23.27 -3.07 5.79
N ALA A 93 -23.12 -2.41 6.94
CA ALA A 93 -21.93 -2.54 7.78
C ALA A 93 -21.78 -3.93 8.41
N LEU A 94 -22.87 -4.54 8.92
CA LEU A 94 -22.75 -5.82 9.65
C LEU A 94 -22.38 -6.97 8.70
N PRO A 95 -23.09 -7.20 7.56
CA PRO A 95 -22.70 -8.27 6.64
C PRO A 95 -21.28 -8.08 6.09
N GLU A 96 -20.86 -6.83 5.91
CA GLU A 96 -19.52 -6.50 5.44
C GLU A 96 -18.44 -6.84 6.47
N LEU A 97 -18.66 -6.56 7.76
CA LEU A 97 -17.72 -6.94 8.83
C LEU A 97 -17.72 -8.45 9.08
N GLU A 98 -18.87 -9.11 9.03
CA GLU A 98 -18.97 -10.57 9.08
C GLU A 98 -18.19 -11.22 7.93
N ASN A 99 -18.32 -10.68 6.72
CA ASN A 99 -17.51 -11.09 5.57
C ASN A 99 -16.02 -10.80 5.80
N ALA A 100 -15.68 -9.65 6.35
CA ALA A 100 -14.30 -9.29 6.68
C ALA A 100 -13.68 -10.23 7.71
N LEU A 101 -14.46 -10.83 8.62
CA LEU A 101 -13.99 -11.81 9.60
C LEU A 101 -13.86 -13.22 9.01
N SER A 102 -14.82 -13.63 8.17
CA SER A 102 -14.94 -15.01 7.68
C SER A 102 -14.22 -15.30 6.36
N SER A 103 -13.98 -14.30 5.51
CA SER A 103 -13.32 -14.49 4.20
C SER A 103 -11.81 -14.58 4.30
N ASP A 104 -11.12 -14.97 3.21
CA ASP A 104 -9.65 -14.96 3.13
C ASP A 104 -9.06 -13.57 2.84
N ARG A 105 -9.89 -12.52 2.81
CA ARG A 105 -9.42 -11.15 2.55
C ARG A 105 -8.53 -10.67 3.69
N PRO A 106 -7.25 -10.37 3.43
CA PRO A 106 -6.29 -10.09 4.51
C PRO A 106 -6.33 -8.64 5.01
N LEU A 107 -7.02 -7.74 4.32
CA LEU A 107 -7.10 -6.31 4.67
C LEU A 107 -8.53 -5.91 5.07
N VAL A 108 -8.69 -5.33 6.25
CA VAL A 108 -9.94 -4.73 6.73
C VAL A 108 -9.78 -3.22 6.81
N VAL A 109 -10.65 -2.49 6.11
CA VAL A 109 -10.69 -1.02 6.10
C VAL A 109 -12.04 -0.54 6.64
N ILE A 110 -12.03 0.26 7.71
CA ILE A 110 -13.25 0.85 8.28
C ILE A 110 -13.07 2.36 8.35
N ASP A 111 -13.77 3.09 7.49
CA ASP A 111 -13.74 4.55 7.55
C ASP A 111 -14.72 5.12 8.58
N GLU A 112 -14.34 6.28 9.13
CA GLU A 112 -15.10 7.12 10.07
C GLU A 112 -15.77 6.37 11.22
N ILE A 113 -15.00 5.78 12.12
CA ILE A 113 -15.52 5.32 13.42
C ILE A 113 -15.86 6.57 14.27
N GLY A 114 -17.13 6.99 14.19
CA GLY A 114 -17.66 8.21 14.78
C GLY A 114 -18.96 8.00 15.54
N LYS A 115 -19.59 9.11 15.94
CA LYS A 115 -20.83 9.06 16.73
C LYS A 115 -21.99 8.38 15.99
N MET A 116 -22.00 8.42 14.66
CA MET A 116 -23.12 7.88 13.86
C MET A 116 -23.01 6.37 13.78
N GLU A 117 -21.82 5.85 13.52
CA GLU A 117 -21.50 4.43 13.37
C GLU A 117 -21.57 3.74 14.74
N LEU A 118 -21.03 4.39 15.77
CA LEU A 118 -21.04 3.89 17.15
C LEU A 118 -22.43 3.93 17.81
N ALA A 119 -23.47 4.41 17.11
CA ALA A 119 -24.85 4.28 17.56
C ALA A 119 -25.38 2.85 17.42
N SER A 120 -24.76 2.01 16.57
CA SER A 120 -25.06 0.58 16.49
C SER A 120 -24.21 -0.20 17.49
N ALA A 121 -24.86 -0.81 18.49
CA ALA A 121 -24.17 -1.66 19.47
C ALA A 121 -23.59 -2.92 18.80
N THR A 122 -24.31 -3.52 17.84
CA THR A 122 -23.88 -4.71 17.11
C THR A 122 -22.62 -4.42 16.28
N PHE A 123 -22.56 -3.25 15.62
CA PHE A 123 -21.36 -2.82 14.92
C PHE A 123 -20.16 -2.68 15.87
N VAL A 124 -20.36 -2.14 17.08
CA VAL A 124 -19.29 -1.99 18.07
C VAL A 124 -18.71 -3.36 18.47
N GLU A 125 -19.54 -4.39 18.62
CA GLU A 125 -19.07 -5.73 18.94
C GLU A 125 -18.27 -6.33 17.77
N LEU A 126 -18.80 -6.28 16.54
CA LEU A 126 -18.06 -6.75 15.35
C LEU A 126 -16.75 -5.98 15.12
N LEU A 127 -16.74 -4.67 15.36
CA LEU A 127 -15.52 -3.85 15.26
C LEU A 127 -14.43 -4.34 16.23
N LYS A 128 -14.80 -4.71 17.47
CA LYS A 128 -13.87 -5.29 18.45
C LYS A 128 -13.36 -6.66 18.04
N GLU A 129 -14.13 -7.42 17.27
CA GLU A 129 -13.67 -8.69 16.69
C GLU A 129 -12.72 -8.44 15.52
N CYS A 130 -13.08 -7.55 14.59
CA CYS A 130 -12.26 -7.21 13.43
C CYS A 130 -10.86 -6.71 13.83
N ILE A 131 -10.76 -5.87 14.87
CA ILE A 131 -9.46 -5.41 15.34
C ILE A 131 -8.63 -6.54 15.96
N LYS A 132 -9.25 -7.57 16.55
CA LYS A 132 -8.51 -8.70 17.16
C LYS A 132 -8.12 -9.76 16.14
N ALA A 133 -8.79 -9.81 14.98
CA ALA A 133 -8.52 -10.77 13.93
C ALA A 133 -7.05 -10.75 13.47
N ASP A 134 -6.59 -11.88 12.93
CA ASP A 134 -5.25 -12.02 12.35
C ASP A 134 -5.21 -11.47 10.90
N LYS A 135 -5.59 -10.20 10.78
CA LYS A 135 -5.69 -9.47 9.51
C LYS A 135 -5.05 -8.11 9.65
N VAL A 136 -4.63 -7.50 8.54
CA VAL A 136 -4.23 -6.10 8.54
C VAL A 136 -5.49 -5.26 8.74
N PHE A 137 -5.49 -4.45 9.79
CA PHE A 137 -6.62 -3.61 10.14
C PHE A 137 -6.25 -2.14 9.99
N MET A 138 -7.04 -1.40 9.24
CA MET A 138 -6.91 0.04 9.08
C MET A 138 -8.26 0.71 9.31
N ALA A 139 -8.31 1.72 10.17
CA ALA A 139 -9.52 2.50 10.33
C ALA A 139 -9.25 3.98 10.51
N SER A 140 -10.26 4.80 10.23
CA SER A 140 -10.22 6.22 10.56
C SER A 140 -11.14 6.51 11.74
N ILE A 141 -10.70 7.37 12.66
CA ILE A 141 -11.42 7.70 13.88
C ILE A 141 -11.60 9.22 13.98
N HIS A 142 -12.76 9.65 14.45
CA HIS A 142 -12.98 11.07 14.74
C HIS A 142 -12.09 11.54 15.90
N ALA A 143 -11.69 12.82 15.86
CA ALA A 143 -10.91 13.45 16.94
C ALA A 143 -11.71 13.62 18.24
N TYR A 144 -13.04 13.57 18.17
CA TYR A 144 -13.92 13.61 19.33
C TYR A 144 -13.72 12.38 20.24
N ARG A 145 -13.88 12.58 21.55
CA ARG A 145 -13.76 11.54 22.58
C ARG A 145 -15.01 10.67 22.65
N HIS A 146 -14.88 9.38 22.38
CA HIS A 146 -15.94 8.41 22.59
C HIS A 146 -15.34 7.22 23.34
N PRO A 147 -16.01 6.63 24.35
CA PRO A 147 -15.45 5.53 25.14
C PRO A 147 -14.84 4.42 24.27
N VAL A 148 -15.58 3.97 23.26
CA VAL A 148 -15.09 2.97 22.29
C VAL A 148 -13.84 3.45 21.52
N SER A 149 -13.88 4.63 20.89
CA SER A 149 -12.73 5.08 20.08
C SER A 149 -11.51 5.43 20.94
N ASP A 150 -11.71 5.87 22.18
CA ASP A 150 -10.64 6.16 23.13
C ASP A 150 -10.03 4.88 23.69
N GLU A 151 -10.80 3.81 23.87
CA GLU A 151 -10.30 2.47 24.20
C GLU A 151 -9.44 1.92 23.05
N LEU A 152 -9.92 2.01 21.80
CA LEU A 152 -9.16 1.56 20.63
C LEU A 152 -7.80 2.28 20.49
N LYS A 153 -7.75 3.59 20.75
CA LYS A 153 -6.50 4.38 20.72
C LYS A 153 -5.49 4.00 21.80
N LYS A 154 -5.94 3.47 22.94
CA LYS A 154 -5.10 3.15 24.10
C LYS A 154 -4.47 1.76 24.03
N ARG A 155 -4.87 0.94 23.06
CA ARG A 155 -4.31 -0.38 22.87
C ARG A 155 -2.83 -0.30 22.49
N GLU A 156 -1.99 -1.06 23.16
CA GLU A 156 -0.54 -1.08 22.91
C GLU A 156 -0.19 -1.62 21.52
N ASP A 157 -1.03 -2.51 20.97
CA ASP A 157 -0.84 -3.12 19.65
C ASP A 157 -1.40 -2.29 18.48
N VAL A 158 -1.83 -1.06 18.74
CA VAL A 158 -2.44 -0.16 17.76
C VAL A 158 -1.57 1.06 17.50
N LEU A 159 -1.22 1.28 16.24
CA LEU A 159 -0.58 2.50 15.79
C LEU A 159 -1.64 3.58 15.57
N VAL A 160 -1.50 4.73 16.22
CA VAL A 160 -2.40 5.88 16.03
C VAL A 160 -1.66 7.00 15.32
N TRP A 161 -2.03 7.31 14.08
CA TRP A 161 -1.36 8.33 13.26
C TRP A 161 -2.24 9.55 13.05
N HIS A 162 -1.64 10.74 13.16
CA HIS A 162 -2.35 12.02 13.05
C HIS A 162 -2.19 12.64 11.65
N LEU A 163 -3.28 12.62 10.88
CA LEU A 163 -3.37 13.20 9.55
C LEU A 163 -3.74 14.69 9.60
N THR A 164 -2.98 15.47 8.85
CA THR A 164 -3.20 16.90 8.60
C THR A 164 -3.18 17.17 7.10
N VAL A 165 -3.62 18.36 6.68
CA VAL A 165 -3.54 18.75 5.27
C VAL A 165 -2.10 18.79 4.78
N ALA A 166 -1.15 19.18 5.65
CA ALA A 166 0.26 19.34 5.29
C ALA A 166 1.00 18.01 5.07
N ASN A 167 0.62 16.95 5.80
CA ASN A 167 1.33 15.66 5.74
C ASN A 167 0.59 14.57 4.95
N ARG A 168 -0.52 14.87 4.28
CA ARG A 168 -1.39 13.84 3.67
C ARG A 168 -0.72 13.01 2.58
N GLU A 169 0.16 13.63 1.78
CA GLU A 169 0.84 12.90 0.70
C GLU A 169 1.95 12.01 1.25
N GLU A 170 2.75 12.50 2.20
CA GLU A 170 3.76 11.69 2.89
C GLU A 170 3.09 10.55 3.68
N MET A 171 1.99 10.84 4.39
CA MET A 171 1.26 9.85 5.16
C MET A 171 0.69 8.77 4.27
N PHE A 172 0.19 9.11 3.08
CA PHE A 172 -0.27 8.11 2.11
C PHE A 172 0.82 7.12 1.75
N GLU A 173 2.01 7.58 1.34
CA GLU A 173 3.12 6.69 0.99
C GLU A 173 3.50 5.79 2.16
N ARG A 174 3.62 6.35 3.37
CA ARG A 174 4.00 5.60 4.58
C ARG A 174 2.96 4.57 4.99
N VAL A 175 1.67 4.92 4.90
CA VAL A 175 0.58 3.99 5.21
C VAL A 175 0.53 2.87 4.18
N LEU A 176 0.67 3.19 2.89
CA LEU A 176 0.68 2.18 1.84
C LEU A 176 1.85 1.20 2.03
N ASP A 177 3.06 1.70 2.32
CA ASP A 177 4.23 0.86 2.61
C ASP A 177 4.00 -0.04 3.85
N LEU A 178 3.39 0.49 4.92
CA LEU A 178 3.02 -0.31 6.10
C LEU A 178 2.00 -1.40 5.78
N VAL A 179 0.95 -1.08 5.02
CA VAL A 179 -0.07 -2.05 4.63
C VAL A 179 0.52 -3.13 3.74
N CYS A 180 1.32 -2.77 2.73
CA CYS A 180 2.08 -3.73 1.93
C CYS A 180 2.93 -4.64 2.82
N GLY A 181 3.66 -4.08 3.79
CA GLY A 181 4.44 -4.83 4.76
C GLY A 181 3.62 -5.80 5.62
N GLY A 182 2.49 -5.33 6.15
CA GLY A 182 1.56 -6.14 6.94
C GLY A 182 0.90 -7.27 6.15
N LEU A 183 0.75 -7.09 4.83
CA LEU A 183 0.26 -8.11 3.91
C LEU A 183 1.37 -9.05 3.38
N GLY A 184 2.62 -8.86 3.82
CA GLY A 184 3.76 -9.66 3.37
C GLY A 184 4.30 -9.27 1.98
N LEU A 185 3.78 -8.21 1.35
CA LEU A 185 4.28 -7.65 0.09
C LEU A 185 5.57 -6.86 0.32
N THR A 186 6.64 -7.57 0.67
CA THR A 186 7.95 -7.01 1.03
C THR A 186 9.04 -7.53 0.10
N VAL A 187 10.08 -6.71 -0.10
CA VAL A 187 11.30 -7.11 -0.81
C VAL A 187 12.44 -7.15 0.20
N ARG A 188 13.10 -8.31 0.31
CA ARG A 188 14.25 -8.49 1.20
C ARG A 188 15.54 -8.39 0.37
N PRO A 189 16.54 -7.60 0.80
CA PRO A 189 17.83 -7.61 0.14
C PRO A 189 18.47 -9.00 0.24
N VAL A 190 18.96 -9.52 -0.88
CA VAL A 190 19.64 -10.83 -0.97
C VAL A 190 21.14 -10.70 -1.23
N GLY A 191 21.59 -9.52 -1.64
CA GLY A 191 22.97 -9.23 -1.94
C GLY A 191 23.24 -7.73 -2.08
N VAL A 192 24.49 -7.39 -2.36
CA VAL A 192 24.93 -6.02 -2.59
C VAL A 192 25.81 -5.97 -3.84
N LEU A 193 25.47 -5.10 -4.77
CA LEU A 193 26.31 -4.79 -5.92
C LEU A 193 27.46 -3.88 -5.50
N ARG A 194 28.67 -4.26 -5.92
CA ARG A 194 29.90 -3.49 -5.82
C ARG A 194 30.36 -3.13 -7.22
N THR A 195 30.32 -1.85 -7.56
CA THR A 195 30.56 -1.35 -8.91
C THR A 195 31.51 -0.17 -8.89
N THR A 196 32.04 0.20 -10.07
CA THR A 196 32.87 1.40 -10.22
C THR A 196 32.04 2.68 -10.28
N TRP A 197 30.71 2.58 -10.41
CA TRP A 197 29.81 3.71 -10.61
C TRP A 197 29.42 4.33 -9.27
N GLN A 198 30.08 5.41 -8.85
CA GLN A 198 29.84 6.00 -7.53
C GLN A 198 28.61 6.91 -7.48
N GLN A 199 28.30 7.61 -8.58
CA GLN A 199 27.14 8.49 -8.67
C GLN A 199 26.15 8.00 -9.72
N LYS A 200 24.89 8.43 -9.56
CA LYS A 200 23.79 8.08 -10.46
C LYS A 200 24.06 8.50 -11.92
N ASP A 201 24.68 9.65 -12.11
CA ASP A 201 24.95 10.20 -13.44
C ASP A 201 26.17 9.53 -14.12
N ASP A 202 27.01 8.84 -13.34
CA ASP A 202 28.13 8.06 -13.86
C ASP A 202 27.69 6.66 -14.33
N ALA A 203 26.62 6.13 -13.73
CA ALA A 203 26.12 4.81 -14.07
C ALA A 203 25.56 4.80 -15.51
N PRO A 204 25.89 3.78 -16.31
CA PRO A 204 25.43 3.69 -17.68
C PRO A 204 23.91 3.50 -17.72
N ARG A 205 23.26 3.86 -18.84
CA ARG A 205 21.80 3.70 -18.96
C ARG A 205 21.33 2.26 -19.09
N GLN A 206 22.22 1.37 -19.49
CA GLN A 206 22.01 -0.06 -19.69
C GLN A 206 23.27 -0.79 -19.23
N PRO A 207 23.18 -2.08 -18.85
CA PRO A 207 24.33 -2.81 -18.33
C PRO A 207 25.51 -2.76 -19.29
N SER A 208 26.63 -2.21 -18.86
CA SER A 208 27.85 -2.12 -19.66
C SER A 208 29.10 -2.45 -18.82
N PRO A 209 30.23 -2.82 -19.45
CA PRO A 209 31.51 -2.92 -18.75
C PRO A 209 31.84 -1.62 -17.99
N PRO A 210 32.69 -1.68 -16.95
CA PRO A 210 33.53 -2.82 -16.56
C PRO A 210 32.79 -3.88 -15.72
N PRO A 211 33.46 -5.04 -15.43
CA PRO A 211 32.96 -6.05 -14.51
C PRO A 211 32.61 -5.48 -13.13
N ALA A 212 31.61 -6.10 -12.50
CA ALA A 212 31.14 -5.77 -11.15
C ALA A 212 31.07 -7.02 -10.28
N ASN A 213 30.92 -6.84 -8.97
CA ASN A 213 30.77 -7.94 -8.01
C ASN A 213 29.39 -7.88 -7.35
N ILE A 214 28.77 -9.03 -7.15
CA ILE A 214 27.61 -9.22 -6.29
C ILE A 214 28.10 -9.94 -5.03
N THR A 215 27.98 -9.30 -3.87
CA THR A 215 28.18 -9.96 -2.58
C THR A 215 26.84 -10.51 -2.09
N ILE A 216 26.68 -11.83 -2.09
CA ILE A 216 25.49 -12.52 -1.58
C ILE A 216 25.49 -12.46 -0.05
N LEU A 217 24.35 -12.11 0.54
CA LEU A 217 24.23 -12.04 1.99
C LEU A 217 24.17 -13.46 2.60
N PRO A 218 24.72 -13.68 3.81
CA PRO A 218 24.93 -15.03 4.36
C PRO A 218 23.70 -15.96 4.34
N PRO A 219 22.47 -15.51 4.67
CA PRO A 219 21.29 -16.38 4.66
C PRO A 219 20.92 -16.95 3.28
N TYR A 220 21.44 -16.35 2.19
CA TYR A 220 21.10 -16.70 0.82
C TYR A 220 22.23 -17.41 0.06
N LEU A 221 23.36 -17.72 0.72
CA LEU A 221 24.48 -18.41 0.08
C LEU A 221 24.06 -19.76 -0.55
N PRO A 222 23.27 -20.62 0.11
CA PRO A 222 22.84 -21.90 -0.49
C PRO A 222 22.06 -21.72 -1.79
N ALA A 223 21.33 -20.61 -1.96
CA ALA A 223 20.57 -20.32 -3.17
C ALA A 223 21.46 -19.93 -4.37
N ALA A 224 22.73 -19.59 -4.12
CA ALA A 224 23.68 -19.15 -5.15
C ALA A 224 24.76 -20.19 -5.47
N GLU A 225 24.80 -21.34 -4.77
CA GLU A 225 25.83 -22.38 -4.93
C GLU A 225 25.88 -22.96 -6.34
N GLN A 226 24.72 -23.11 -6.98
CA GLN A 226 24.60 -23.71 -8.32
C GLN A 226 24.77 -22.71 -9.46
N LEU A 227 25.13 -21.46 -9.17
CA LEU A 227 25.43 -20.48 -10.21
C LEU A 227 26.82 -20.75 -10.79
N GLU A 228 26.91 -20.85 -12.11
CA GLU A 228 28.13 -21.28 -12.79
C GLU A 228 28.78 -20.17 -13.60
N LYS A 229 30.11 -20.24 -13.74
CA LYS A 229 30.84 -19.40 -14.69
C LYS A 229 30.29 -19.59 -16.10
N GLY A 230 30.07 -18.49 -16.81
CA GLY A 230 29.50 -18.46 -18.16
C GLY A 230 27.97 -18.42 -18.19
N GLN A 231 27.30 -18.64 -17.05
CA GLN A 231 25.85 -18.53 -16.97
C GLN A 231 25.40 -17.08 -17.18
N LYS A 232 24.36 -16.90 -18.01
CA LYS A 232 23.67 -15.62 -18.16
C LYS A 232 22.60 -15.48 -17.08
N ILE A 233 22.55 -14.32 -16.45
CA ILE A 233 21.63 -14.00 -15.36
C ILE A 233 20.98 -12.62 -15.56
N GLU A 234 19.79 -12.47 -15.01
CA GLU A 234 19.11 -11.21 -14.75
C GLU A 234 19.24 -10.89 -13.27
N VAL A 235 19.81 -9.73 -12.95
CA VAL A 235 19.94 -9.23 -11.58
C VAL A 235 18.88 -8.16 -11.37
N VAL A 236 17.93 -8.42 -10.47
CA VAL A 236 16.94 -7.43 -10.05
C VAL A 236 17.48 -6.69 -8.83
N TRP A 237 17.51 -5.37 -8.89
CA TRP A 237 18.12 -4.55 -7.86
C TRP A 237 17.28 -3.33 -7.51
N PHE A 238 17.46 -2.81 -6.30
CA PHE A 238 16.68 -1.69 -5.78
C PHE A 238 17.38 -0.35 -6.05
N ALA A 239 16.80 0.46 -6.93
CA ALA A 239 17.27 1.78 -7.28
C ALA A 239 16.96 2.79 -6.16
N HIS A 240 17.69 2.67 -5.05
CA HIS A 240 17.49 3.46 -3.83
C HIS A 240 17.59 4.98 -4.04
N LEU A 241 18.34 5.44 -5.05
CA LEU A 241 18.46 6.85 -5.45
C LEU A 241 17.40 7.31 -6.47
N ALA A 242 16.49 6.43 -6.88
CA ALA A 242 15.40 6.78 -7.80
C ALA A 242 14.20 7.35 -7.05
N GLN A 243 13.35 8.08 -7.78
CA GLN A 243 12.09 8.62 -7.28
C GLN A 243 10.91 7.77 -7.77
N ARG A 244 9.87 7.61 -6.96
CA ARG A 244 8.61 7.00 -7.42
C ARG A 244 7.93 7.97 -8.39
N LYS A 245 7.78 7.58 -9.65
CA LYS A 245 7.11 8.37 -10.69
C LYS A 245 6.21 7.46 -11.54
N THR A 246 5.14 8.01 -12.09
CA THR A 246 4.26 7.33 -13.07
C THR A 246 4.48 7.82 -14.50
N VAL A 247 4.96 9.07 -14.64
CA VAL A 247 5.34 9.69 -15.90
C VAL A 247 6.71 10.36 -15.79
N VAL A 248 7.48 10.36 -16.88
CA VAL A 248 8.77 11.04 -16.99
C VAL A 248 8.95 11.64 -18.38
N ASP A 249 9.83 12.62 -18.49
CA ASP A 249 10.30 13.08 -19.80
C ASP A 249 11.41 12.16 -20.31
N SER A 250 11.30 11.79 -21.58
CA SER A 250 12.37 11.14 -22.35
C SER A 250 13.05 12.18 -23.26
N ARG A 251 14.12 11.76 -23.94
CA ARG A 251 14.80 12.61 -24.92
C ARG A 251 13.91 13.01 -26.10
N GLU A 252 12.97 12.14 -26.49
CA GLU A 252 12.17 12.29 -27.71
C GLU A 252 10.73 12.75 -27.43
N ARG A 253 10.23 12.47 -26.23
CA ARG A 253 8.83 12.66 -25.85
C ARG A 253 8.71 13.10 -24.40
N LYS A 254 7.85 14.09 -24.15
CA LYS A 254 7.46 14.51 -22.80
C LYS A 254 6.33 13.63 -22.25
N GLU A 255 6.21 13.57 -20.92
CA GLU A 255 5.11 12.89 -20.22
C GLU A 255 4.92 11.42 -20.62
N CYS A 256 6.02 10.69 -20.82
CA CYS A 256 5.98 9.27 -21.13
C CYS A 256 5.57 8.46 -19.90
N GLY A 257 4.59 7.58 -20.06
CA GLY A 257 4.26 6.57 -19.04
C GLY A 257 5.46 5.67 -18.75
N VAL A 258 5.87 5.55 -17.49
CA VAL A 258 7.12 4.85 -17.12
C VAL A 258 7.12 3.35 -17.41
N PHE A 259 5.95 2.75 -17.67
CA PHE A 259 5.82 1.34 -18.03
C PHE A 259 6.16 1.04 -19.49
N SER A 260 6.22 2.05 -20.37
CA SER A 260 6.75 1.89 -21.73
C SER A 260 8.27 2.13 -21.83
N LEU A 261 8.93 2.40 -20.70
CA LEU A 261 10.35 2.76 -20.61
C LEU A 261 11.10 1.83 -19.65
N ARG A 262 12.45 1.86 -19.70
CA ARG A 262 13.33 1.18 -18.73
C ARG A 262 13.87 2.10 -17.63
N THR A 263 13.24 3.26 -17.40
CA THR A 263 13.65 4.19 -16.34
C THR A 263 13.48 3.56 -14.95
N VAL A 264 14.46 3.78 -14.07
CA VAL A 264 14.38 3.38 -12.65
C VAL A 264 13.52 4.32 -11.81
N ASN A 265 13.19 5.52 -12.31
CA ASN A 265 12.22 6.41 -11.69
C ASN A 265 10.80 5.92 -12.03
N ARG A 266 10.31 4.94 -11.27
CA ARG A 266 9.04 4.22 -11.49
C ARG A 266 8.40 3.85 -10.14
N PRO A 267 7.13 3.39 -10.09
CA PRO A 267 6.42 3.19 -8.83
C PRO A 267 7.16 2.22 -7.91
N ASN A 268 7.52 1.05 -8.41
CA ASN A 268 8.42 0.11 -7.74
C ASN A 268 9.82 0.31 -8.32
N ARG A 269 10.69 0.98 -7.58
CA ARG A 269 12.04 1.43 -7.98
C ARG A 269 13.03 0.25 -8.18
N LEU A 270 12.69 -0.64 -9.08
CA LEU A 270 13.47 -1.83 -9.42
C LEU A 270 14.15 -1.62 -10.78
N GLY A 271 15.45 -1.89 -10.80
CA GLY A 271 16.24 -2.05 -12.01
C GLY A 271 16.48 -3.54 -12.31
N ILE A 272 16.77 -3.84 -13.58
CA ILE A 272 17.08 -5.20 -14.05
C ILE A 272 18.31 -5.10 -14.95
N SER A 273 19.38 -5.79 -14.57
CA SER A 273 20.62 -5.88 -15.35
C SER A 273 20.84 -7.29 -15.89
N ASP A 274 21.04 -7.41 -17.20
CA ASP A 274 21.52 -8.64 -17.84
C ASP A 274 23.04 -8.75 -17.74
N ALA A 275 23.53 -9.88 -17.25
CA ALA A 275 24.96 -10.11 -17.01
C ALA A 275 25.35 -11.58 -17.28
N THR A 276 26.65 -11.79 -17.51
CA THR A 276 27.28 -13.11 -17.56
C THR A 276 28.16 -13.28 -16.32
N ILE A 277 28.04 -14.41 -15.64
CA ILE A 277 28.91 -14.74 -14.50
C ILE A 277 30.32 -15.04 -15.03
N LEU A 278 31.29 -14.26 -14.58
CA LEU A 278 32.71 -14.46 -14.87
C LEU A 278 33.37 -15.42 -13.88
N GLU A 279 32.93 -15.38 -12.62
CA GLU A 279 33.47 -16.16 -11.52
C GLU A 279 32.41 -16.27 -10.42
N ASN A 280 32.25 -17.45 -9.82
CA ASN A 280 31.48 -17.64 -8.59
C ASN A 280 32.43 -18.10 -7.49
N ALA A 281 32.76 -17.19 -6.57
CA ALA A 281 33.60 -17.43 -5.40
C ALA A 281 32.85 -16.92 -4.16
N LEU A 282 31.79 -17.65 -3.77
CA LEU A 282 30.90 -17.24 -2.69
C LEU A 282 31.68 -16.77 -1.44
N PRO A 283 31.26 -15.64 -0.82
CA PRO A 283 29.99 -14.93 -1.06
C PRO A 283 30.01 -13.98 -2.25
N VAL A 284 31.09 -13.93 -3.06
CA VAL A 284 31.25 -12.97 -4.15
C VAL A 284 31.08 -13.63 -5.52
N ILE A 285 30.15 -13.11 -6.31
CA ILE A 285 29.96 -13.47 -7.72
C ILE A 285 30.42 -12.31 -8.58
N LYS A 286 31.35 -12.55 -9.49
CA LYS A 286 31.82 -11.55 -10.45
C LYS A 286 30.99 -11.63 -11.73
N ILE A 287 30.52 -10.49 -12.21
CA ILE A 287 29.73 -10.35 -13.44
C ILE A 287 30.44 -9.44 -14.44
N ASP A 288 30.18 -9.63 -15.73
CA ASP A 288 30.85 -8.91 -16.84
C ASP A 288 30.44 -7.44 -16.99
N ARG A 289 29.24 -7.08 -16.55
CA ARG A 289 28.68 -5.72 -16.69
C ARG A 289 27.61 -5.42 -15.66
N CYS A 290 27.37 -4.13 -15.42
CA CYS A 290 26.28 -3.65 -14.57
C CYS A 290 25.96 -2.18 -14.89
N ASP A 291 24.76 -1.72 -14.54
CA ASP A 291 24.29 -0.33 -14.65
C ASP A 291 23.79 0.25 -13.32
N ALA A 292 24.09 -0.43 -12.21
CA ALA A 292 23.77 0.05 -10.87
C ALA A 292 24.93 0.81 -10.24
N VAL A 293 24.59 1.85 -9.47
CA VAL A 293 25.56 2.54 -8.61
C VAL A 293 26.10 1.60 -7.53
N ASP A 294 27.30 1.89 -7.04
CA ASP A 294 27.96 1.13 -5.98
C ASP A 294 27.06 1.03 -4.75
N LYS A 295 27.17 -0.10 -4.04
CA LYS A 295 26.40 -0.42 -2.82
C LYS A 295 24.89 -0.59 -3.04
N THR A 296 24.45 -0.72 -4.28
CA THR A 296 23.05 -1.02 -4.59
C THR A 296 22.64 -2.38 -4.05
N LEU A 297 21.46 -2.46 -3.42
CA LEU A 297 20.91 -3.71 -2.90
C LEU A 297 20.34 -4.57 -4.03
N VAL A 298 20.68 -5.85 -4.02
CA VAL A 298 20.10 -6.86 -4.90
C VAL A 298 18.82 -7.38 -4.27
N ALA A 299 17.74 -7.39 -5.05
CA ALA A 299 16.44 -7.92 -4.65
C ALA A 299 16.26 -9.37 -5.10
N ASP A 300 16.77 -9.74 -6.28
CA ASP A 300 16.61 -11.09 -6.83
C ASP A 300 17.67 -11.37 -7.91
N ILE A 301 17.92 -12.64 -8.21
CA ILE A 301 18.79 -13.11 -9.29
C ILE A 301 18.09 -14.26 -10.01
N LYS A 302 17.96 -14.19 -11.34
CA LYS A 302 17.33 -15.24 -12.15
C LYS A 302 18.25 -15.66 -13.30
N PRO A 303 18.17 -16.92 -13.78
CA PRO A 303 18.73 -17.27 -15.09
C PRO A 303 18.09 -16.39 -16.17
N ALA A 304 18.89 -15.85 -17.08
CA ALA A 304 18.37 -15.08 -18.21
C ALA A 304 17.53 -15.98 -19.12
N LEU A 305 16.40 -15.48 -19.61
CA LEU A 305 15.56 -16.22 -20.56
C LEU A 305 16.35 -16.49 -21.84
N LYS A 306 16.29 -17.72 -22.34
CA LYS A 306 16.81 -18.03 -23.68
C LYS A 306 15.95 -17.29 -24.69
N GLU A 307 16.57 -16.58 -25.63
CA GLU A 307 15.87 -16.06 -26.80
C GLU A 307 15.17 -17.23 -27.48
N GLN A 308 13.83 -17.22 -27.49
CA GLN A 308 13.07 -18.07 -28.39
C GLN A 308 13.37 -17.54 -29.79
N ARG A 309 14.17 -18.31 -30.54
CA ARG A 309 14.45 -18.05 -31.94
C ARG A 309 13.21 -18.23 -32.79
#